data_AF-A0A8J6F6Q2-F1
#
_entry.id   AF-A0A8J6F6Q2-F1
#
_cell.length_a   1.000
_cell.length_b   1.000
_cell.length_c   1.000
_cell.angle_alpha   90.00
_cell.angle_beta   90.00
_cell.angle_gamma   90.00
#
_symmetry.space_group_name_H-M   'P 1'
#
loop_
_entity.id
_entity.type
_entity.pdbx_description
1 polymer ?
#
loop_
_entity_poly.entity_id
_entity_poly.type
_entity_poly.pdbx_seq_one_letter_code
_entity_poly.pdbx_strand_id
1 'polypeptide(L)'
;VNGLQARTFGIWTLLSSVIRCSCAIDIQNKTLYHITLWTFIMALLHFLSEVWVYHTAQMTIGILAPLMVASFSILGMLIGYQYLEVQPEPPTSSTKKRN
;
A
#
# COMPACT_ATOMS: atom_id res chain seq x y z
N VAL A 1 10.45 1.24 -25.59
CA VAL A 1 10.64 0.92 -24.15
C VAL A 1 11.80 -0.04 -24.01
N ASN A 2 12.76 0.26 -23.13
CA ASN A 2 13.96 -0.56 -22.98
C ASN A 2 13.62 -1.86 -22.22
N GLY A 3 14.10 -3.03 -22.66
CA GLY A 3 13.73 -4.33 -22.07
C GLY A 3 14.07 -4.45 -20.58
N LEU A 4 15.05 -3.67 -20.10
CA LEU A 4 15.44 -3.61 -18.70
C LEU A 4 14.40 -2.87 -17.82
N GLN A 5 13.79 -1.79 -18.33
CA GLN A 5 12.73 -1.08 -17.62
C GLN A 5 11.49 -1.95 -17.44
N ALA A 6 11.11 -2.72 -18.47
CA ALA A 6 9.96 -3.63 -18.39
C ALA A 6 10.12 -4.71 -17.30
N ARG A 7 11.34 -5.27 -17.18
CA ARG A 7 11.65 -6.26 -16.13
C ARG A 7 11.61 -5.65 -14.73
N THR A 8 12.16 -4.45 -14.58
CA THR A 8 12.16 -3.72 -13.31
C THR A 8 10.73 -3.38 -12.87
N PHE A 9 9.88 -2.95 -13.80
CA PHE A 9 8.46 -2.69 -13.54
C PHE A 9 7.71 -3.97 -13.12
N GLY A 10 8.02 -5.11 -13.75
CA GLY A 10 7.47 -6.41 -13.37
C GLY A 10 7.83 -6.81 -11.94
N ILE A 11 9.10 -6.71 -11.56
CA ILE A 11 9.58 -7.02 -10.20
C ILE A 11 8.97 -6.06 -9.18
N TRP A 12 8.86 -4.78 -9.50
CA TRP A 12 8.20 -3.80 -8.66
C TRP A 12 6.73 -4.14 -8.38
N THR A 13 6.01 -4.56 -9.42
CA THR A 13 4.61 -4.99 -9.31
C THR A 13 4.49 -6.27 -8.49
N LEU A 14 5.39 -7.23 -8.68
CA LEU A 14 5.44 -8.46 -7.90
C LEU A 14 5.68 -8.18 -6.41
N LEU A 15 6.68 -7.36 -6.10
CA LEU A 15 6.99 -6.93 -4.72
C LEU A 15 5.76 -6.27 -4.08
N SER A 16 5.15 -5.34 -4.80
CA SER A 16 3.90 -4.67 -4.40
C SER A 16 2.77 -5.66 -4.10
N SER A 17 2.62 -6.71 -4.92
CA SER A 17 1.61 -7.76 -4.70
C SER A 17 1.92 -8.58 -3.46
N VAL A 18 3.17 -9.00 -3.27
CA VAL A 18 3.59 -9.81 -2.11
C VAL A 18 3.30 -9.05 -0.81
N ILE A 19 3.68 -7.77 -0.73
CA ILE A 19 3.46 -6.96 0.48
C ILE A 19 1.96 -6.82 0.78
N ARG A 20 1.10 -6.65 -0.24
CA ARG A 20 -0.36 -6.63 -0.05
C ARG A 20 -0.91 -7.97 0.43
N CYS A 21 -0.45 -9.08 -0.14
CA CYS A 21 -0.84 -10.42 0.32
C CYS A 21 -0.38 -10.65 1.77
N SER A 22 0.84 -10.25 2.13
CA SER A 22 1.35 -10.33 3.50
C SER A 22 0.50 -9.50 4.48
N CYS A 23 0.14 -8.27 4.10
CA CYS A 23 -0.74 -7.42 4.91
C CYS A 23 -2.18 -7.96 4.99
N ALA A 24 -2.67 -8.67 3.98
CA ALA A 24 -3.99 -9.30 4.02
C ALA A 24 -4.02 -10.54 4.93
N ILE A 25 -2.91 -11.28 5.03
CA ILE A 25 -2.78 -12.44 5.92
C ILE A 25 -2.70 -11.99 7.37
N ASP A 26 -1.96 -10.92 7.67
CA ASP A 26 -1.80 -10.40 9.03
C ASP A 26 -2.06 -8.88 9.08
N ILE A 27 -3.35 -8.53 9.00
CA ILE A 27 -3.81 -7.13 9.04
C ILE A 27 -3.64 -6.50 10.43
N GLN A 28 -3.51 -7.32 11.48
CA GLN A 28 -3.36 -6.89 12.87
C GLN A 28 -1.93 -6.39 13.15
N ASN A 29 -0.94 -6.83 12.37
CA ASN A 29 0.43 -6.41 12.53
C ASN A 29 0.64 -4.97 12.02
N LYS A 30 0.69 -4.01 12.96
CA LYS A 30 0.93 -2.60 12.65
C LYS A 30 2.18 -2.41 11.76
N THR A 31 3.21 -3.23 11.89
CA THR A 31 4.43 -3.12 11.07
C THR A 31 4.15 -3.37 9.59
N LEU A 32 3.46 -4.47 9.26
CA LEU A 32 3.13 -4.80 7.86
C LEU A 32 2.22 -3.74 7.24
N TYR A 33 1.32 -3.18 8.05
CA TYR A 33 0.46 -2.08 7.66
C TYR A 33 1.24 -0.81 7.28
N HIS A 34 2.25 -0.43 8.06
CA HIS A 34 3.09 0.72 7.72
C HIS A 34 3.90 0.45 6.45
N ILE A 35 4.38 -0.78 6.26
CA ILE A 35 5.15 -1.15 5.05
C ILE A 35 4.25 -1.07 3.80
N THR A 36 3.03 -1.59 3.82
CA THR A 36 2.08 -1.45 2.70
C THR A 36 1.78 0.02 2.42
N LEU A 37 1.56 0.83 3.44
CA LEU A 37 1.32 2.27 3.29
C LEU A 37 2.54 2.96 2.63
N TRP A 38 3.75 2.64 3.08
CA TRP A 38 4.99 3.14 2.48
C TRP A 38 5.14 2.75 1.01
N THR A 39 4.70 1.57 0.59
CA THR A 39 4.77 1.17 -0.84
C THR A 39 3.87 2.04 -1.72
N PHE A 40 2.69 2.44 -1.21
CA PHE A 40 1.82 3.38 -1.92
C PHE A 40 2.39 4.79 -1.94
N ILE A 41 3.01 5.25 -0.83
CA ILE A 41 3.70 6.54 -0.78
C ILE A 41 4.85 6.57 -1.78
N MET A 42 5.67 5.51 -1.85
CA MET A 42 6.77 5.42 -2.81
C MET A 42 6.27 5.45 -4.25
N ALA A 43 5.16 4.77 -4.55
CA ALA A 43 4.53 4.85 -5.86
C ALA A 43 4.07 6.27 -6.18
N LEU A 44 3.39 6.93 -5.24
CA LEU A 44 2.91 8.30 -5.40
C LEU A 44 4.08 9.27 -5.56
N LEU A 45 5.13 9.17 -4.75
CA LEU A 45 6.34 9.98 -4.84
C LEU A 45 7.05 9.78 -6.18
N HIS A 46 7.14 8.55 -6.68
CA HIS A 46 7.74 8.27 -7.97
C HIS A 46 6.98 8.99 -9.10
N PHE A 47 5.66 8.80 -9.20
CA PHE A 47 4.84 9.48 -10.21
C PHE A 47 4.80 11.01 -10.00
N LEU A 48 4.77 11.47 -8.76
CA LEU A 48 4.78 12.90 -8.43
C LEU A 48 6.12 13.54 -8.79
N SER A 49 7.24 12.85 -8.54
CA SER A 49 8.56 13.32 -8.95
C SER A 49 8.69 13.41 -10.47
N GLU A 50 8.10 12.46 -11.20
CA GLU A 50 8.04 12.48 -12.67
C GLU A 50 7.26 13.70 -13.20
N VAL A 51 6.11 14.00 -12.56
CA VAL A 51 5.23 15.12 -12.95
C VAL A 51 5.82 16.48 -12.54
N TRP A 52 6.40 16.58 -11.34
CA TRP A 52 6.76 17.86 -10.72
C TRP A 52 8.22 18.27 -10.95
N VAL A 53 9.16 17.31 -10.90
CA VAL A 53 10.60 17.59 -11.06
C VAL A 53 11.00 17.54 -12.52
N TYR A 54 10.58 16.50 -13.24
CA TYR A 54 11.02 16.27 -14.61
C TYR A 54 10.14 16.97 -15.65
N HIS A 55 8.94 17.43 -15.28
CA HIS A 55 8.00 18.20 -16.12
C HIS A 55 7.81 17.60 -17.53
N THR A 56 8.04 16.29 -17.66
CA THR A 56 8.27 15.57 -18.92
C THR A 56 7.04 14.76 -19.34
N ALA A 57 6.01 14.72 -18.51
CA ALA A 57 4.79 13.99 -18.81
C ALA A 57 3.66 14.98 -19.14
N GLN A 58 3.29 15.04 -20.42
CA GLN A 58 1.92 15.40 -20.78
C GLN A 58 1.01 14.52 -19.92
N MET A 59 0.06 15.10 -19.18
CA MET A 59 -0.86 14.38 -18.28
C MET A 59 -1.60 13.27 -19.03
N THR A 60 -0.93 12.13 -19.16
CA THR A 60 -1.39 11.00 -19.93
C THR A 60 -2.11 10.09 -18.96
N ILE A 61 -3.18 9.47 -19.45
CA ILE A 61 -4.05 8.57 -18.67
C ILE A 61 -3.23 7.53 -17.86
N GLY A 62 -2.07 7.10 -18.39
CA GLY A 62 -1.19 6.11 -17.78
C GLY A 62 -0.48 6.54 -16.48
N ILE A 63 -0.34 7.84 -16.20
CA ILE A 63 0.25 8.36 -14.95
C ILE A 63 -0.85 8.79 -13.98
N LEU A 64 -1.95 9.34 -14.50
CA LEU A 64 -3.07 9.79 -13.69
C LEU A 64 -3.80 8.63 -13.00
N ALA A 65 -3.94 7.49 -13.68
CA ALA A 65 -4.57 6.30 -13.11
C ALA A 65 -3.84 5.79 -11.85
N PRO A 66 -2.52 5.50 -11.87
CA PRO A 66 -1.82 5.07 -10.67
C PRO A 66 -1.74 6.15 -9.58
N LEU A 67 -1.69 7.44 -9.93
CA LEU A 67 -1.74 8.54 -8.95
C LEU A 67 -3.06 8.54 -8.17
N MET A 68 -4.19 8.43 -8.88
CA MET A 68 -5.51 8.36 -8.27
C MET A 68 -5.65 7.10 -7.42
N VAL A 69 -5.28 5.94 -7.97
CA VAL A 69 -5.35 4.65 -7.25
C VAL A 69 -4.49 4.65 -5.99
N ALA A 70 -3.28 5.19 -6.05
CA ALA A 70 -2.40 5.31 -4.88
C ALA A 70 -3.02 6.24 -3.82
N SER A 71 -3.55 7.39 -4.24
CA SER A 71 -4.20 8.35 -3.34
C SER A 71 -5.40 7.73 -2.60
N PHE A 72 -6.30 7.07 -3.34
CA PHE A 72 -7.44 6.38 -2.73
C PHE A 72 -7.01 5.22 -1.82
N SER A 73 -5.98 4.47 -2.21
CA SER A 73 -5.47 3.35 -1.40
C SER A 73 -4.84 3.83 -0.08
N ILE A 74 -4.08 4.92 -0.11
CA ILE A 74 -3.52 5.54 1.11
C ILE A 74 -4.65 6.01 2.02
N LEU A 75 -5.69 6.66 1.47
CA LEU A 75 -6.82 7.12 2.26
C LEU A 75 -7.60 5.96 2.87
N GLY A 76 -7.87 4.90 2.09
CA GLY A 76 -8.49 3.67 2.57
C GLY A 76 -7.67 2.99 3.67
N MET A 77 -6.35 2.98 3.53
CA MET A 77 -5.47 2.48 4.58
C MET A 77 -5.43 3.38 5.82
N LEU A 78 -5.45 4.70 5.70
CA LEU A 78 -5.51 5.57 6.87
C LEU A 78 -6.80 5.36 7.67
N ILE A 79 -7.94 5.24 6.96
CA ILE A 79 -9.23 4.94 7.58
C ILE A 79 -9.19 3.55 8.23
N GLY A 80 -8.69 2.53 7.52
CA GLY A 80 -8.54 1.17 8.06
C GLY A 80 -7.65 1.12 9.30
N TYR A 81 -6.61 1.94 9.37
CA TYR A 81 -5.73 2.04 10.53
C TYR A 81 -6.46 2.57 11.76
N GLN A 82 -7.31 3.59 11.58
CA GLN A 82 -8.15 4.12 12.66
C GLN A 82 -9.15 3.06 13.17
N TYR A 83 -9.76 2.28 12.28
CA TYR A 83 -10.63 1.17 12.68
C TYR A 83 -9.88 0.05 13.41
N LEU A 84 -8.65 -0.25 12.98
CA LEU A 84 -7.80 -1.25 13.62
C LEU A 84 -7.36 -0.81 15.02
N GLU A 85 -7.08 0.48 15.21
CA GLU A 85 -6.74 1.05 16.52
C GLU A 85 -7.96 1.10 17.46
N VAL A 86 -9.17 1.22 16.91
CA VAL A 86 -10.45 1.10 17.64
C VAL A 86 -10.82 -0.34 17.97
N GLN A 87 -10.22 -1.35 17.31
CA GLN A 87 -10.24 -2.73 17.78
C GLN A 87 -9.02 -2.98 18.67
N PRO A 88 -9.09 -2.73 19.99
CA PRO A 88 -8.14 -3.36 20.90
C PRO A 88 -8.43 -4.86 20.80
N GLU A 89 -7.43 -5.58 20.33
CA GLU A 89 -7.18 -7.02 20.40
C GLU A 89 -8.37 -7.92 20.79
N PRO A 90 -8.72 -8.94 19.99
CA PRO A 90 -9.77 -9.88 20.39
C PRO A 90 -9.43 -10.43 21.79
N PRO A 91 -10.38 -10.43 22.76
CA PRO A 91 -10.12 -11.01 24.05
C PRO A 91 -9.72 -12.47 23.82
N THR A 92 -8.47 -12.77 24.17
CA THR A 92 -7.89 -14.11 24.14
C THR A 92 -8.88 -15.10 24.72
N SER A 93 -9.17 -16.13 23.95
CA SER A 93 -9.93 -17.30 24.34
C SER A 93 -9.22 -18.07 25.46
N SER A 94 -9.35 -17.62 26.71
CA SER A 94 -9.04 -18.44 27.88
C SER A 94 -9.74 -17.92 29.12
N THR A 95 -10.91 -18.49 29.44
CA THR A 95 -11.10 -19.24 30.70
C THR A 95 -12.54 -19.75 30.78
N LYS A 96 -12.67 -21.04 30.49
CA LYS A 96 -13.67 -21.92 31.07
C LYS A 96 -13.45 -21.99 32.58
N LYS A 97 -14.27 -21.29 33.37
CA LYS A 97 -14.62 -21.66 34.76
C LYS A 97 -16.04 -21.17 34.96
N ARG A 98 -17.05 -22.03 34.75
CA ARG A 98 -17.66 -22.85 35.82
C ARG A 98 -17.61 -22.10 37.14
N ASN A 99 -18.77 -21.56 37.53
CA ASN A 99 -19.39 -21.64 38.85
C ASN A 99 -20.86 -21.26 38.69
#